data_AF-M9ZHQ3-F1
#
_entry.id   AF-M9ZHQ3-F1
#
_cell.length_a   1.000
_cell.length_b   1.000
_cell.length_c   1.000
_cell.angle_alpha   90.00
_cell.angle_beta   90.00
_cell.angle_gamma   90.00
#
_symmetry.space_group_name_H-M   'P 1'
#
loop_
_entity.id
_entity.type
_entity.pdbx_description
1 polymer ?
#
loop_
_entity_poly.entity_id
_entity_poly.type
_entity_poly.pdbx_seq_one_letter_code
_entity_poly.pdbx_strand_id
1 'polypeptide(L)'
;FLLQEIDNCYHRAAEGRAPKIEKQIQSKGPGITERERREIIENAEKEKSPEQNLFEKYLERRGQSNFLAKLYLGRHLAIVCLSSIPISYLSAYYARQRQNEFTCALGEPPDVSSYVELKLRVNCKLPAVQLQRIMAAVDISLLCTMNLIILINLLHLFVVRKSNFVFDKLHKVGIKTRRRWQKSQFCDINILAMFCNE
;
A
#
# COMPACT_ATOMS: atom_id res chain seq x y z
N PHE A 1 9.74 15.25 -7.38
CA PHE A 1 10.10 16.14 -6.25
C PHE A 1 10.93 15.42 -5.18
N LEU A 2 10.38 14.48 -4.39
CA LEU A 2 11.14 13.83 -3.30
C LEU A 2 12.43 13.13 -3.74
N LEU A 3 12.36 12.29 -4.78
CA LEU A 3 13.54 11.61 -5.32
C LEU A 3 14.61 12.59 -5.82
N GLN A 4 14.19 13.62 -6.55
CA GLN A 4 15.06 14.67 -7.06
C GLN A 4 15.73 15.46 -5.92
N GLU A 5 15.00 15.76 -4.84
CA GLU A 5 15.58 16.48 -3.70
C GLU A 5 16.53 15.58 -2.88
N ILE A 6 16.24 14.28 -2.77
CA ILE A 6 17.15 13.30 -2.17
C ILE A 6 18.45 13.18 -2.99
N ASP A 7 18.33 13.10 -4.32
CA ASP A 7 19.47 13.00 -5.23
C ASP A 7 20.32 14.28 -5.21
N ASN A 8 19.66 15.45 -5.24
CA ASN A 8 20.33 16.73 -5.06
C ASN A 8 21.02 16.84 -3.69
N CYS A 9 20.40 16.34 -2.61
CA CYS A 9 21.03 16.30 -1.29
C CYS A 9 22.22 15.35 -1.26
N TYR A 10 22.17 14.23 -1.98
CA TYR A 10 23.26 13.27 -2.10
C TYR A 10 24.43 13.87 -2.90
N HIS A 11 24.15 14.48 -4.05
CA HIS A 11 25.13 15.23 -4.84
C HIS A 11 25.77 16.36 -4.02
N ARG A 12 24.98 17.18 -3.32
CA ARG A 12 25.50 18.23 -2.44
C ARG A 12 26.32 17.69 -1.28
N ALA A 13 25.97 16.53 -0.72
CA ALA A 13 26.77 15.89 0.32
C ALA A 13 28.11 15.37 -0.24
N ALA A 14 28.09 14.77 -1.44
CA ALA A 14 29.28 14.27 -2.12
C ALA A 14 30.22 15.41 -2.57
N GLU A 15 29.69 16.43 -3.23
CA GLU A 15 30.45 17.57 -3.78
C GLU A 15 30.83 18.60 -2.69
N GLY A 16 30.03 18.71 -1.62
CA GLY A 16 30.26 19.69 -0.56
C GLY A 16 31.11 19.16 0.60
N ARG A 17 30.83 17.95 1.11
CA ARG A 17 31.46 17.45 2.35
C ARG A 17 32.77 16.71 2.08
N ALA A 18 32.82 15.81 1.10
CA ALA A 18 34.01 15.02 0.83
C ALA A 18 35.26 15.87 0.52
N PRO A 19 35.22 16.86 -0.40
CA PRO A 19 36.39 17.67 -0.69
C PRO A 19 36.72 18.69 0.41
N LYS A 20 35.75 19.13 1.23
CA LYS A 20 36.04 19.99 2.40
C LYS A 20 36.77 19.21 3.50
N ILE A 21 36.32 17.99 3.78
CA ILE A 21 36.96 17.10 4.77
C ILE A 21 38.38 16.75 4.30
N GLU A 22 38.55 16.41 3.02
CA GLU A 22 39.84 16.06 2.46
C GLU A 22 40.83 17.23 2.46
N LYS A 23 40.38 18.45 2.12
CA LYS A 23 41.20 19.67 2.22
C LYS A 23 41.59 20.02 3.66
N GLN A 24 40.69 19.85 4.64
CA GLN A 24 41.00 20.12 6.05
C GLN A 24 41.98 19.09 6.64
N ILE A 25 41.88 17.82 6.21
CA ILE A 25 42.83 16.77 6.61
C ILE A 25 44.19 17.02 5.94
N GLN A 26 44.24 17.38 4.66
CA GLN A 26 45.51 17.70 3.99
C GLN A 26 46.17 18.96 4.54
N SER A 27 45.41 20.00 4.91
CA SER A 27 45.95 21.25 5.45
C SER A 27 46.61 21.11 6.82
N LYS A 28 46.19 20.12 7.63
CA LYS A 28 46.78 19.88 8.95
C LYS A 28 48.02 18.97 8.92
N GLY A 29 48.35 18.36 7.77
CA GLY A 29 49.56 17.58 7.56
C GLY A 29 49.56 16.19 8.25
N PRO A 30 50.67 15.42 8.16
CA PRO A 30 50.74 14.01 8.57
C PRO A 30 50.75 13.74 10.09
N GLY A 31 50.62 14.77 10.95
CA GLY A 31 50.65 14.67 12.41
C GLY A 31 49.28 14.65 13.11
N ILE A 32 48.18 14.50 12.36
CA ILE A 32 46.83 14.62 12.91
C ILE A 32 46.50 13.42 13.81
N THR A 33 46.02 13.71 15.01
CA THR A 33 45.50 12.67 15.90
C THR A 33 44.13 12.16 15.43
N GLU A 34 43.85 10.87 15.60
CA GLU A 34 42.56 10.24 15.24
C GLU A 34 41.35 10.95 15.87
N ARG A 35 41.52 11.64 17.00
CA ARG A 35 40.48 12.44 17.64
C ARG A 35 40.16 13.73 16.87
N GLU A 36 41.17 14.48 16.46
CA GLU A 36 40.98 15.70 15.66
C GLU A 36 40.39 15.38 14.29
N ARG A 37 40.76 14.25 13.69
CA ARG A 37 40.16 13.78 12.43
C ARG A 37 38.67 13.52 12.59
N ARG A 38 38.26 12.91 13.72
CA ARG A 38 36.84 12.69 14.04
C ARG A 38 36.10 13.99 14.33
N GLU A 39 36.71 14.94 15.04
CA GLU A 39 36.10 16.25 15.30
C GLU A 39 35.89 17.07 14.03
N ILE A 40 36.84 17.00 13.08
CA ILE A 40 36.72 17.64 11.77
C ILE A 40 35.55 17.04 10.98
N ILE A 41 35.44 15.71 10.97
CA ILE A 41 34.31 15.01 10.34
C ILE A 41 33.00 15.38 11.03
N GLU A 42 32.95 15.40 12.37
CA GLU A 42 31.74 15.73 13.13
C GLU A 42 31.32 17.20 12.93
N ASN A 43 32.26 18.12 12.82
CA ASN A 43 31.97 19.53 12.53
C ASN A 43 31.49 19.73 11.09
N ALA A 44 32.10 19.04 10.11
CA ALA A 44 31.63 19.06 8.73
C ALA A 44 30.25 18.39 8.58
N GLU A 45 29.92 17.40 9.42
CA GLU A 45 28.59 16.80 9.50
C GLU A 45 27.55 17.72 10.18
N LYS A 46 27.98 18.56 11.14
CA LYS A 46 27.12 19.57 11.79
C LYS A 46 26.81 20.76 10.90
N GLU A 47 27.68 21.09 9.94
CA GLU A 47 27.49 22.16 8.97
C GLU A 47 26.40 21.78 7.95
N LYS A 48 25.12 21.89 8.36
CA LYS A 48 23.95 21.61 7.51
C LYS A 48 23.67 22.77 6.57
N SER A 49 23.45 22.48 5.29
CA SER A 49 23.01 23.49 4.34
C SER A 49 21.58 23.96 4.66
N PRO A 50 21.21 25.22 4.37
CA PRO A 50 19.87 25.74 4.62
C PRO A 50 18.77 24.93 3.93
N GLU A 51 19.08 24.37 2.75
CA GLU A 51 18.18 23.53 1.98
C GLU A 51 17.97 22.15 2.61
N GLN A 52 19.02 21.54 3.20
CA GLN A 52 18.88 20.31 3.98
C GLN A 52 17.98 20.51 5.22
N ASN A 53 18.07 21.66 5.88
CA ASN A 53 17.17 22.02 6.99
C ASN A 53 15.70 22.17 6.55
N LEU A 54 15.47 22.72 5.36
CA LEU A 54 14.12 22.85 4.77
C LEU A 54 13.52 21.47 4.48
N PHE A 55 14.32 20.57 3.90
CA PHE A 55 13.90 19.20 3.62
C PHE A 55 13.64 18.40 4.90
N GLU A 56 14.50 18.53 5.92
CA GLU A 56 14.30 17.91 7.23
C GLU A 56 13.00 18.42 7.89
N LYS A 57 12.71 19.72 7.84
CA LYS A 57 11.44 20.30 8.32
C LYS A 57 10.22 19.84 7.50
N TYR A 58 10.36 19.69 6.18
CA TYR A 58 9.31 19.14 5.32
C TYR A 58 8.97 17.72 5.72
N LEU A 59 10.00 16.89 5.88
CA LEU A 59 9.88 15.54 6.38
C LEU A 59 9.24 15.55 7.76
N GLU A 60 9.70 16.36 8.72
CA GLU A 60 9.11 16.41 10.08
C GLU A 60 7.62 16.73 10.06
N ARG A 61 7.18 17.67 9.21
CA ARG A 61 5.75 17.96 9.02
C ARG A 61 4.99 16.76 8.45
N ARG A 62 5.57 16.07 7.47
CA ARG A 62 4.98 14.85 6.89
C ARG A 62 4.97 13.67 7.88
N GLY A 63 5.96 13.57 8.76
CA GLY A 63 6.02 12.57 9.82
C GLY A 63 4.99 12.77 10.93
N GLN A 64 4.51 14.00 11.13
CA GLN A 64 3.44 14.30 12.08
C GLN A 64 2.03 14.19 11.47
N SER A 65 1.94 14.20 10.14
CA SER A 65 0.68 14.05 9.43
C SER A 65 0.32 12.57 9.26
N ASN A 66 -0.97 12.30 9.42
CA ASN A 66 -1.58 10.97 9.24
C ASN A 66 -2.66 11.00 8.15
N PHE A 67 -2.77 12.09 7.38
CA PHE A 67 -3.86 12.28 6.41
C PHE A 67 -3.74 11.34 5.23
N LEU A 68 -2.55 11.21 4.64
CA LEU A 68 -2.30 10.34 3.50
C LEU A 68 -2.44 8.87 3.91
N ALA A 69 -1.92 8.50 5.08
CA ALA A 69 -2.05 7.16 5.63
C ALA A 69 -3.52 6.77 5.86
N LYS A 70 -4.33 7.70 6.40
CA LYS A 70 -5.78 7.49 6.57
C LYS A 70 -6.52 7.37 5.23
N LEU A 71 -6.19 8.21 4.26
CA LEU A 71 -6.81 8.17 2.93
C LEU A 71 -6.48 6.85 2.23
N TYR A 72 -5.22 6.41 2.29
CA TYR A 72 -4.77 5.14 1.71
C TYR A 72 -5.48 3.95 2.38
N LEU A 73 -5.48 3.90 3.72
CA LEU A 73 -6.18 2.87 4.46
C LEU A 73 -7.68 2.86 4.16
N GLY A 74 -8.32 4.03 4.14
CA GLY A 74 -9.74 4.19 3.83
C GLY A 74 -10.07 3.71 2.43
N ARG A 75 -9.24 4.04 1.43
CA ARG A 75 -9.40 3.56 0.05
C ARG A 75 -9.32 2.03 -0.02
N HIS A 76 -8.31 1.41 0.59
CA HIS A 76 -8.15 -0.03 0.52
C HIS A 76 -9.23 -0.78 1.31
N LEU A 77 -9.65 -0.26 2.47
CA LEU A 77 -10.80 -0.81 3.19
C LEU A 77 -12.08 -0.68 2.37
N ALA A 78 -12.31 0.45 1.70
CA ALA A 78 -13.46 0.62 0.82
C ALA A 78 -13.47 -0.40 -0.33
N ILE A 79 -12.31 -0.68 -0.95
CA ILE A 79 -12.18 -1.71 -1.99
C ILE A 79 -12.58 -3.08 -1.43
N VAL A 80 -12.06 -3.46 -0.27
CA VAL A 80 -12.39 -4.75 0.36
C VAL A 80 -13.88 -4.82 0.72
N CYS A 81 -14.46 -3.76 1.28
CA CYS A 81 -15.90 -3.71 1.60
C CYS A 81 -16.79 -3.76 0.35
N LEU A 82 -16.42 -3.07 -0.73
CA LEU A 82 -17.20 -3.12 -1.97
C LEU A 82 -17.09 -4.49 -2.66
N SER A 83 -15.94 -5.14 -2.55
CA SER A 83 -15.72 -6.48 -3.09
C SER A 83 -16.44 -7.60 -2.32
N SER A 84 -16.84 -7.37 -1.06
CA SER A 84 -17.62 -8.38 -0.33
C SER A 84 -19.03 -8.55 -0.89
N ILE A 85 -19.57 -7.54 -1.58
CA ILE A 85 -20.88 -7.59 -2.24
C ILE A 85 -20.91 -8.66 -3.35
N PRO A 86 -20.05 -8.63 -4.39
CA PRO A 86 -20.05 -9.65 -5.43
C PRO A 86 -19.66 -11.03 -4.88
N ILE A 87 -18.73 -11.12 -3.91
CA ILE A 87 -18.40 -12.41 -3.27
C ILE A 87 -19.63 -13.02 -2.60
N SER A 88 -20.38 -12.23 -1.84
CA SER A 88 -21.59 -12.70 -1.15
C SER A 88 -22.67 -13.11 -2.15
N TYR A 89 -22.87 -12.31 -3.21
CA TYR A 89 -23.82 -12.63 -4.28
C TYR A 89 -23.46 -13.93 -5.01
N LEU A 90 -22.21 -14.07 -5.46
CA LEU A 90 -21.73 -15.26 -6.16
C LEU A 90 -21.76 -16.50 -5.26
N SER A 91 -21.47 -16.34 -3.96
CA SER A 91 -21.55 -17.44 -2.99
C SER A 91 -23.00 -17.90 -2.79
N ALA A 92 -23.93 -16.96 -2.66
CA ALA A 92 -25.36 -17.28 -2.57
C ALA A 92 -25.89 -17.92 -3.87
N TYR A 93 -25.45 -17.43 -5.02
CA TYR A 93 -25.74 -18.02 -6.33
C TYR A 93 -25.21 -19.46 -6.43
N TYR A 94 -23.94 -19.68 -6.08
CA TYR A 94 -23.32 -21.01 -6.09
C TYR A 94 -24.04 -22.01 -5.18
N ALA A 95 -24.50 -21.56 -4.00
CA ALA A 95 -25.20 -22.39 -3.03
C ALA A 95 -26.65 -22.72 -3.44
N ARG A 96 -27.41 -21.75 -3.96
CA ARG A 96 -28.82 -21.94 -4.35
C ARG A 96 -28.97 -22.72 -5.65
N GLN A 97 -28.08 -22.52 -6.62
CA GLN A 97 -28.24 -23.03 -7.97
C GLN A 97 -27.67 -24.45 -8.15
N ARG A 98 -28.10 -25.36 -7.26
CA ARG A 98 -27.70 -26.78 -7.27
C ARG A 98 -28.56 -27.62 -8.21
N GLN A 99 -29.77 -27.14 -8.51
CA GLN A 99 -30.74 -27.77 -9.40
C GLN A 99 -30.84 -26.95 -10.70
N ASN A 100 -30.67 -27.61 -11.84
CA ASN A 100 -30.72 -26.98 -13.17
C ASN A 100 -32.05 -27.25 -13.88
N GLU A 101 -32.91 -28.05 -13.25
CA GLU A 101 -34.16 -28.55 -13.76
C GLU A 101 -35.27 -28.09 -12.84
N PHE A 102 -36.33 -27.53 -13.41
CA PHE A 102 -37.49 -27.05 -12.68
C PHE A 102 -38.77 -27.36 -13.47
N THR A 103 -39.83 -27.72 -12.77
CA THR A 103 -41.16 -27.88 -13.36
C THR A 103 -41.82 -26.52 -13.52
N CYS A 104 -42.12 -26.14 -14.76
CA CYS A 104 -42.92 -24.97 -15.08
C CYS A 104 -44.36 -25.40 -15.35
N ALA A 105 -45.33 -24.77 -14.67
CA ALA A 105 -46.74 -24.97 -14.98
C ALA A 105 -47.13 -23.99 -16.09
N LEU A 106 -47.51 -24.52 -17.25
CA LEU A 106 -48.09 -23.76 -18.34
C LEU A 106 -49.61 -23.72 -18.14
N GLY A 107 -50.21 -22.55 -18.36
CA GLY A 107 -51.67 -22.37 -18.35
C GLY A 107 -52.25 -21.92 -17.02
N GLU A 108 -51.71 -20.87 -16.39
CA GLU A 108 -52.40 -20.15 -15.31
C GLU A 108 -53.33 -19.11 -15.98
N PRO A 109 -54.65 -19.36 -16.09
CA PRO A 109 -55.54 -18.42 -16.75
C PRO A 109 -55.93 -17.31 -15.75
N PRO A 110 -55.99 -16.04 -16.17
CA PRO A 110 -56.57 -14.98 -15.36
C PRO A 110 -58.10 -15.00 -15.48
N ASP A 111 -58.77 -16.16 -15.55
CA ASP A 111 -60.23 -16.20 -15.64
C ASP A 111 -60.79 -17.58 -15.25
N VAL A 112 -61.83 -17.55 -14.42
CA VAL A 112 -62.42 -18.65 -13.63
C VAL A 112 -63.24 -19.64 -14.48
N SER A 113 -62.95 -19.79 -15.77
CA SER A 113 -63.81 -20.52 -16.71
C SER A 113 -63.12 -21.44 -17.72
N SER A 114 -61.85 -21.84 -17.51
CA SER A 114 -61.17 -22.74 -18.44
C SER A 114 -60.84 -24.13 -17.85
N TYR A 115 -60.99 -25.11 -18.75
CA TYR A 115 -61.04 -26.56 -18.59
C TYR A 115 -59.87 -27.17 -17.80
N VAL A 116 -60.17 -28.19 -16.99
CA VAL A 116 -59.24 -28.89 -16.07
C VAL A 116 -58.05 -29.55 -16.79
N GLU A 117 -58.14 -29.78 -18.10
CA GLU A 117 -57.10 -30.44 -18.92
C GLU A 117 -55.92 -29.54 -19.33
N LEU A 118 -55.95 -28.23 -19.09
CA LEU A 118 -54.87 -27.32 -19.52
C LEU A 118 -53.82 -27.01 -18.44
N LYS A 119 -53.74 -27.79 -17.35
CA LYS A 119 -52.64 -27.70 -16.37
C LYS A 119 -51.47 -28.60 -16.79
N LEU A 120 -50.71 -28.15 -17.78
CA LEU A 120 -49.55 -28.87 -18.29
C LEU A 120 -48.29 -28.49 -17.51
N ARG A 121 -47.69 -29.45 -16.80
CA ARG A 121 -46.38 -29.26 -16.14
C ARG A 121 -45.28 -29.74 -17.08
N VAL A 122 -44.43 -28.83 -17.54
CA VAL A 122 -43.26 -29.15 -18.35
C VAL A 122 -41.99 -29.07 -17.52
N ASN A 123 -41.08 -30.02 -17.71
CA ASN A 123 -39.74 -29.97 -17.12
C ASN A 123 -38.85 -29.09 -17.98
N CYS A 124 -38.45 -27.94 -17.45
CA CYS A 124 -37.54 -27.02 -18.09
C CYS A 124 -36.13 -27.22 -17.53
N LYS A 125 -35.12 -27.18 -18.40
CA LYS A 125 -33.70 -27.26 -18.02
C LYS A 125 -32.99 -26.00 -18.46
N LEU A 126 -32.27 -25.33 -17.55
CA LEU A 126 -31.37 -24.24 -17.93
C LEU A 126 -30.00 -24.83 -18.34
N PRO A 127 -29.62 -24.76 -19.62
CA PRO A 127 -28.42 -25.45 -20.13
C PRO A 127 -27.11 -24.81 -19.65
N ALA A 128 -27.09 -23.48 -19.43
CA ALA A 128 -25.87 -22.74 -19.12
C ALA A 128 -25.47 -22.73 -17.63
N VAL A 129 -26.27 -23.31 -16.74
CA VAL A 129 -26.08 -23.20 -15.29
C VAL A 129 -24.77 -23.85 -14.82
N GLN A 130 -24.36 -24.96 -15.44
CA GLN A 130 -23.08 -25.61 -15.10
C GLN A 130 -21.88 -24.70 -15.41
N LEU A 131 -21.88 -24.05 -16.58
CA LEU A 131 -20.82 -23.12 -16.97
C LEU A 131 -20.82 -21.89 -16.06
N GLN A 132 -21.99 -21.31 -15.78
CA GLN A 132 -22.12 -20.17 -14.87
C GLN A 132 -21.63 -20.50 -13.46
N ARG A 133 -21.81 -21.74 -12.99
CA ARG A 133 -21.32 -22.18 -11.68
C ARG A 133 -19.79 -22.33 -11.64
N ILE A 134 -19.18 -22.82 -12.72
CA ILE A 134 -17.71 -22.88 -12.84
C ILE A 134 -17.15 -21.46 -12.84
N MET A 135 -17.71 -20.56 -13.66
CA MET A 135 -17.30 -19.15 -13.70
C MET A 135 -17.45 -18.50 -12.32
N ALA A 136 -18.58 -18.68 -11.64
CA ALA A 136 -18.80 -18.15 -10.30
C ALA A 136 -17.77 -18.66 -9.28
N ALA A 137 -17.39 -19.95 -9.33
CA ALA A 137 -16.37 -20.50 -8.43
C ALA A 137 -14.98 -19.90 -8.68
N VAL A 138 -14.62 -19.72 -9.96
CA VAL A 138 -13.36 -19.06 -10.35
C VAL A 138 -13.36 -17.61 -9.90
N ASP A 139 -14.45 -16.87 -10.14
CA ASP A 139 -14.58 -15.47 -9.75
C ASP A 139 -14.53 -15.29 -8.23
N ILE A 140 -15.20 -16.14 -7.45
CA ILE A 140 -15.09 -16.14 -5.98
C ILE A 140 -13.64 -16.35 -5.55
N SER A 141 -12.95 -17.33 -6.13
CA SER A 141 -11.56 -17.65 -5.79
C SER A 141 -10.61 -16.48 -6.11
N LEU A 142 -10.78 -15.86 -7.28
CA LEU A 142 -10.01 -14.68 -7.69
C LEU A 142 -10.28 -13.46 -6.78
N LEU A 143 -11.54 -13.15 -6.52
CA LEU A 143 -11.91 -12.03 -5.64
C LEU A 143 -11.39 -12.23 -4.22
N CYS A 144 -11.49 -13.45 -3.67
CA CYS A 144 -10.94 -13.78 -2.36
C CYS A 144 -9.41 -13.66 -2.29
N THR A 145 -8.69 -14.18 -3.29
CA THR A 145 -7.23 -14.08 -3.34
C THR A 145 -6.75 -12.64 -3.48
N MET A 146 -7.38 -11.84 -4.35
CA MET A 146 -7.05 -10.41 -4.49
C MET A 146 -7.30 -9.64 -3.19
N ASN A 147 -8.41 -9.88 -2.50
CA ASN A 147 -8.68 -9.27 -1.20
C ASN A 147 -7.67 -9.68 -0.13
N LEU A 148 -7.27 -10.96 -0.11
CA LEU A 148 -6.24 -11.44 0.82
C LEU A 148 -4.90 -10.74 0.55
N ILE A 149 -4.50 -10.59 -0.71
CA ILE A 149 -3.28 -9.87 -1.10
C ILE A 149 -3.34 -8.42 -0.63
N ILE A 150 -4.46 -7.72 -0.84
CA ILE A 150 -4.65 -6.34 -0.37
C ILE A 150 -4.50 -6.27 1.16
N LEU A 151 -5.11 -7.21 1.89
CA LEU A 151 -5.03 -7.24 3.34
C LEU A 151 -3.60 -7.51 3.84
N ILE A 152 -2.89 -8.45 3.21
CA ILE A 152 -1.48 -8.73 3.52
C ILE A 152 -0.62 -7.50 3.22
N ASN A 153 -0.84 -6.81 2.11
CA ASN A 153 -0.09 -5.60 1.76
C ASN A 153 -0.33 -4.47 2.76
N LEU A 154 -1.57 -4.26 3.21
CA LEU A 154 -1.87 -3.33 4.29
C LEU A 154 -1.19 -3.74 5.59
N LEU A 155 -1.28 -5.01 5.99
CA LEU A 155 -0.68 -5.51 7.21
C LEU A 155 0.85 -5.38 7.16
N HIS A 156 1.48 -5.73 6.05
CA HIS A 156 2.92 -5.57 5.84
C HIS A 156 3.34 -4.09 5.96
N LEU A 157 2.54 -3.16 5.41
CA LEU A 157 2.83 -1.74 5.49
C LEU A 157 2.71 -1.16 6.91
N PHE A 158 1.71 -1.59 7.69
CA PHE A 158 1.48 -1.07 9.04
C PHE A 158 2.25 -1.82 10.14
N VAL A 159 2.53 -3.12 9.96
CA VAL A 159 3.14 -4.00 10.98
C VAL A 159 4.61 -4.28 10.70
N VAL A 160 4.96 -4.66 9.46
CA VAL A 160 6.29 -5.22 9.14
C VAL A 160 7.28 -4.14 8.72
N ARG A 161 6.84 -3.10 8.01
CA ARG A 161 7.72 -2.03 7.53
C ARG A 161 8.03 -1.04 8.67
N LYS A 162 8.74 -1.53 9.69
CA LYS A 162 9.58 -0.71 10.57
C LYS A 162 10.55 0.01 9.65
N SER A 163 10.40 1.32 9.55
CA SER A 163 10.91 2.21 8.53
C SER A 163 12.46 2.28 8.48
N ASN A 164 13.16 1.19 8.16
CA ASN A 164 14.61 1.14 8.34
C ASN A 164 15.38 1.56 7.08
N PHE A 165 14.98 1.16 5.87
CA PHE A 165 15.82 1.37 4.68
C PHE A 165 15.93 2.84 4.25
N VAL A 166 14.81 3.54 4.13
CA VAL A 166 14.79 4.96 3.76
C VAL A 166 15.43 5.80 4.86
N PHE A 167 15.16 5.49 6.13
CA PHE A 167 15.77 6.18 7.27
C PHE A 167 17.28 5.94 7.36
N ASP A 168 17.79 4.75 6.99
CA ASP A 168 19.23 4.46 6.96
C ASP A 168 19.94 5.27 5.86
N LYS A 169 19.34 5.38 4.66
CA LYS A 169 19.85 6.27 3.61
C LYS A 169 19.80 7.74 4.01
N LEU A 170 18.71 8.20 4.63
CA LEU A 170 18.59 9.58 5.13
C LEU A 170 19.60 9.88 6.26
N HIS A 171 19.87 8.91 7.13
CA HIS A 171 20.87 9.02 8.18
C HIS A 171 22.27 9.18 7.59
N LYS A 172 22.61 8.44 6.51
CA LYS A 172 23.89 8.60 5.78
C LYS A 172 24.06 9.98 5.13
N VAL A 173 22.97 10.67 4.79
CA VAL A 173 22.99 12.04 4.24
C VAL A 173 23.08 13.10 5.36
N GLY A 174 23.07 12.70 6.64
CA GLY A 174 23.22 13.59 7.80
C GLY A 174 21.89 14.19 8.30
N ILE A 175 20.75 13.64 7.87
CA ILE A 175 19.43 14.04 8.37
C ILE A 175 19.17 13.27 9.67
N LYS A 176 19.12 14.00 10.80
CA LYS A 176 18.96 13.39 12.13
C LYS A 176 17.48 13.22 12.40
N THR A 177 16.94 12.07 12.01
CA THR A 177 15.54 11.73 12.31
C THR A 177 15.34 11.64 13.83
N ARG A 178 14.49 12.50 14.39
CA ARG A 178 14.17 12.52 15.83
C ARG A 178 13.60 11.15 16.27
N ARG A 179 13.95 10.66 17.47
CA ARG A 179 13.36 9.43 18.07
C ARG A 179 11.82 9.40 18.09
N ARG A 180 11.15 10.56 17.96
CA ARG A 180 9.68 10.68 17.89
C ARG A 180 9.08 9.95 16.68
N TRP A 181 9.81 9.84 15.58
CA TRP A 181 9.37 9.22 14.34
C TRP A 181 9.17 7.70 14.47
N GLN A 182 9.96 7.04 15.32
CA GLN A 182 9.86 5.60 15.54
C GLN A 182 8.60 5.17 16.31
N LYS A 183 7.84 6.10 16.91
CA LYS A 183 6.73 5.75 17.81
C LYS A 183 5.35 5.68 17.14
N SER A 184 5.14 6.29 15.98
CA SER A 184 3.81 6.35 15.36
C SER A 184 3.71 5.39 14.18
N GLN A 185 2.86 4.37 14.31
CA GLN A 185 2.61 3.35 13.29
C GLN A 185 1.82 3.89 12.08
N PHE A 186 1.13 5.03 12.23
CA PHE A 186 0.21 5.60 11.24
C PHE A 186 0.69 6.93 10.64
N CYS A 187 1.96 7.01 10.24
CA CYS A 187 2.52 8.24 9.65
C CYS A 187 2.55 8.21 8.12
N ASP A 188 2.33 9.37 7.50
CA ASP A 188 2.39 9.54 6.04
C ASP A 188 3.77 9.18 5.47
N ILE A 189 4.84 9.22 6.28
CA ILE A 189 6.19 8.86 5.83
C ILE A 189 6.33 7.38 5.46
N ASN A 190 5.55 6.48 6.06
CA ASN A 190 5.60 5.04 5.71
C ASN A 190 5.04 4.80 4.31
N ILE A 191 3.99 5.55 3.93
CA ILE A 191 3.43 5.53 2.58
C ILE A 191 4.41 6.14 1.59
N LEU A 192 5.02 7.28 1.94
CA LEU A 192 6.03 7.93 1.12
C LEU A 192 7.24 7.02 0.85
N ALA A 193 7.70 6.30 1.88
CA ALA A 193 8.80 5.35 1.79
C ALA A 193 8.45 4.12 0.95
N MET A 194 7.18 3.74 0.86
CA MET A 194 6.72 2.73 -0.09
C MET A 194 6.89 3.24 -1.52
N PHE A 195 6.32 4.41 -1.84
CA PHE A 195 6.40 5.02 -3.17
C PHE A 195 7.82 5.38 -3.62
N CYS A 196 8.78 5.55 -2.70
CA CYS A 196 10.18 5.75 -3.06
C CYS A 196 10.97 4.45 -3.30
N ASN A 197 10.45 3.28 -2.90
CA ASN A 197 11.08 1.98 -3.15
C ASN A 197 10.48 1.26 -4.37
N GLU A 198 9.27 1.64 -4.75
CA GLU A 198 8.63 1.23 -6.02
C GLU A 198 9.26 2.00 -7.18
#